data_AF-A0A950Q6W0-F1
#
_entry.id   AF-A0A950Q6W0-F1
#
_cell.length_a   1.000
_cell.length_b   1.000
_cell.length_c   1.000
_cell.angle_alpha   90.00
_cell.angle_beta   90.00
_cell.angle_gamma   90.00
#
_symmetry.space_group_name_H-M   'P 1'
#
loop_
_entity.id
_entity.type
_entity.pdbx_description
1 polymer ?
#
loop_
_entity_poly.entity_id
_entity_poly.type
_entity_poly.pdbx_seq_one_letter_code
_entity_poly.pdbx_strand_id
1 'polypeptide(L)'
;SGFGREGGREGMFEYLKRKGTSLAAPKSKPAPKKVKAAASAPALVAIDRTAKNFIGGKQARPDSGYSRPVLSPTGQVLGQVGDGNRKDIRNAVEAAAKAESWATTSGHSRAQILYYTAENLSARAAEFARRLRQMTGASTAQADKEVEASIQRLFTYAAWADKFDGAVHDPPLRGVVLAMHEPQGVVGIACPDEMPLLSFVSLFAPAAAMGNRVVIVPSERHPLAATDFYQVLETSDMPAGVINIVTGARDTLAKTLAEHGNVDAMWYFGPRSGFNDVETASAADLKRTWCVEGDRLPWFDTIEGEGRQFLRHATQVKNIWIPYGA
;
A
#
# COMPACT_ATOMS: atom_id res chain seq x y z
N SER A 1 22.17 -9.13 -1.92
CA SER A 1 22.53 -10.55 -2.08
C SER A 1 21.38 -11.41 -2.61
N GLY A 2 20.43 -10.85 -3.37
CA GLY A 2 19.20 -11.54 -3.76
C GLY A 2 18.15 -11.58 -2.64
N PHE A 3 17.12 -12.39 -2.85
CA PHE A 3 15.94 -12.53 -1.97
C PHE A 3 15.48 -13.99 -1.88
N GLY A 4 14.53 -14.24 -0.99
CA GLY A 4 14.07 -15.59 -0.64
C GLY A 4 14.84 -16.15 0.55
N ARG A 5 14.35 -17.28 1.08
CA ARG A 5 15.02 -18.04 2.15
C ARG A 5 15.02 -19.51 1.78
N GLU A 6 16.09 -20.20 2.15
CA GLU A 6 16.21 -21.65 2.04
C GLU A 6 16.33 -22.25 3.44
N GLY A 7 15.72 -23.43 3.64
CA GLY A 7 15.68 -24.12 4.93
C GLY A 7 14.57 -23.65 5.87
N GLY A 8 14.23 -24.51 6.83
CA GLY A 8 13.17 -24.24 7.82
C GLY A 8 11.76 -24.20 7.22
N ARG A 9 10.79 -23.79 8.05
CA ARG A 9 9.40 -23.57 7.59
C ARG A 9 9.31 -22.30 6.74
N GLU A 10 10.19 -21.35 7.01
CA GLU A 10 10.30 -20.06 6.35
C GLU A 10 10.62 -20.23 4.86
N GLY A 11 11.60 -21.10 4.53
CA GLY A 11 11.96 -21.38 3.14
C GLY A 11 10.91 -22.18 2.36
N MET A 12 10.04 -22.94 3.03
CA MET A 12 8.95 -23.66 2.34
C MET A 12 8.02 -22.70 1.61
N PHE A 13 7.86 -21.46 2.08
CA PHE A 13 6.97 -20.49 1.44
C PHE A 13 7.41 -20.07 0.03
N GLU A 14 8.69 -20.21 -0.31
CA GLU A 14 9.20 -19.91 -1.66
C GLU A 14 8.78 -20.99 -2.68
N TYR A 15 8.48 -22.20 -2.20
CA TYR A 15 8.08 -23.35 -3.03
C TYR A 15 6.58 -23.65 -2.98
N LEU A 16 5.84 -22.99 -2.09
CA LEU A 16 4.43 -23.22 -1.90
C LEU A 16 3.58 -22.10 -2.50
N LYS A 17 2.54 -22.51 -3.23
CA LYS A 17 1.41 -21.64 -3.58
C LYS A 17 0.20 -22.08 -2.79
N ARG A 18 -0.65 -21.13 -2.45
CA ARG A 18 -1.83 -21.40 -1.64
C ARG A 18 -2.80 -22.33 -2.41
N LYS A 19 -3.38 -23.30 -1.72
CA LYS A 19 -4.39 -24.20 -2.31
C LYS A 19 -5.67 -23.39 -2.55
N GLY A 20 -6.20 -23.41 -3.78
CA GLY A 20 -7.37 -22.62 -4.16
C GLY A 20 -7.06 -21.31 -4.90
N THR A 21 -5.81 -20.84 -4.89
CA THR A 21 -5.35 -19.79 -5.83
C THR A 21 -5.09 -20.38 -7.22
N SER A 22 -5.92 -21.35 -7.66
CA SER A 22 -5.84 -21.81 -9.04
C SER A 22 -6.04 -20.57 -9.89
N LEU A 23 -5.16 -20.43 -10.88
CA LEU A 23 -5.27 -19.46 -11.95
C LEU A 23 -6.51 -19.81 -12.78
N ALA A 24 -7.70 -19.79 -12.18
CA ALA A 24 -8.91 -19.56 -12.94
C ALA A 24 -8.61 -18.31 -13.76
N ALA A 25 -8.64 -18.48 -15.09
CA ALA A 25 -8.58 -17.35 -15.99
C ALA A 25 -9.60 -16.33 -15.46
N PRO A 26 -9.24 -15.05 -15.35
CA PRO A 26 -10.19 -14.05 -14.92
C PRO A 26 -11.46 -14.25 -15.75
N LYS A 27 -12.63 -14.20 -15.10
CA LYS A 27 -13.81 -13.77 -15.86
C LYS A 27 -13.44 -12.35 -16.24
N SER A 28 -12.86 -12.17 -17.44
CA SER A 28 -12.38 -10.89 -17.92
C SER A 28 -13.56 -9.94 -17.88
N LYS A 29 -13.69 -9.20 -16.77
CA LYS A 29 -14.53 -8.03 -16.77
C LYS A 29 -13.76 -7.09 -17.70
N PRO A 30 -14.37 -6.66 -18.82
CA PRO A 30 -13.68 -5.77 -19.72
C PRO A 30 -13.14 -4.60 -18.91
N ALA A 31 -11.88 -4.23 -19.16
CA ALA A 31 -11.28 -3.06 -18.56
C ALA A 31 -12.31 -1.93 -18.61
N PRO A 32 -12.69 -1.34 -17.47
CA PRO A 32 -13.78 -0.39 -17.46
C PRO A 32 -13.43 0.74 -18.44
N LYS A 33 -14.34 1.02 -19.39
CA LYS A 33 -14.09 1.99 -20.46
C LYS A 33 -13.59 3.30 -19.86
N LYS A 34 -12.51 3.85 -20.42
CA LYS A 34 -12.02 5.19 -20.05
C LYS A 34 -13.19 6.16 -20.19
N VAL A 35 -13.68 6.65 -19.05
CA VAL A 35 -14.74 7.65 -19.03
C VAL A 35 -14.12 8.95 -19.52
N LYS A 36 -14.63 9.49 -20.63
CA LYS A 36 -14.26 10.84 -21.09
C LYS A 36 -15.05 11.86 -20.28
N ALA A 37 -14.46 13.02 -20.05
CA ALA A 37 -15.19 14.14 -19.45
C ALA A 37 -16.44 14.44 -20.29
N ALA A 38 -17.58 14.61 -19.63
CA ALA A 38 -18.83 14.94 -20.31
C ALA A 38 -18.72 16.36 -20.93
N ALA A 39 -19.17 16.51 -22.19
CA ALA A 39 -19.03 17.73 -22.99
C ALA A 39 -19.82 18.95 -22.45
N SER A 40 -20.62 18.77 -21.40
CA SER A 40 -21.49 19.80 -20.81
C SER A 40 -21.46 19.81 -19.27
N ALA A 41 -20.40 19.29 -18.64
CA ALA A 41 -20.28 19.40 -17.18
C ALA A 41 -20.30 20.89 -16.79
N PRO A 42 -21.17 21.34 -15.87
CA PRO A 42 -21.16 22.72 -15.41
C PRO A 42 -19.74 23.03 -14.94
N ALA A 43 -19.22 24.19 -15.37
CA ALA A 43 -17.92 24.69 -14.95
C ALA A 43 -17.79 24.46 -13.43
N LEU A 44 -16.66 23.88 -13.01
CA LEU A 44 -16.35 23.68 -11.59
C LEU A 44 -16.82 24.91 -10.82
N VAL A 45 -17.65 24.71 -9.79
CA VAL A 45 -17.97 25.76 -8.81
C VAL A 45 -16.65 26.46 -8.47
N ALA A 46 -16.64 27.80 -8.35
CA ALA A 46 -15.48 28.70 -8.26
C ALA A 46 -14.52 28.49 -7.06
N ILE A 47 -14.42 27.27 -6.56
CA ILE A 47 -13.65 26.83 -5.41
C ILE A 47 -12.61 25.83 -5.92
N ASP A 48 -11.35 26.10 -5.61
CA ASP A 48 -10.25 25.18 -5.89
C ASP A 48 -10.45 23.85 -5.13
N ARG A 49 -10.55 22.76 -5.90
CA ARG A 49 -10.69 21.38 -5.41
C ARG A 49 -9.53 20.50 -5.87
N THR A 50 -8.35 21.10 -6.04
CA THR A 50 -7.14 20.40 -6.47
C THR A 50 -6.42 19.82 -5.26
N ALA A 51 -6.50 18.50 -5.11
CA ALA A 51 -5.71 17.79 -4.12
C ALA A 51 -4.23 17.78 -4.50
N LYS A 52 -3.39 17.75 -3.47
CA LYS A 52 -1.93 17.73 -3.56
C LYS A 52 -1.40 16.30 -3.41
N ASN A 53 -0.08 16.11 -3.46
CA ASN A 53 0.58 14.91 -2.93
C ASN A 53 0.72 15.01 -1.41
N PHE A 54 0.96 13.91 -0.70
CA PHE A 54 1.32 13.91 0.72
C PHE A 54 2.72 13.30 0.88
N ILE A 55 3.71 14.14 1.19
CA ILE A 55 5.13 13.75 1.21
C ILE A 55 5.77 14.29 2.48
N GLY A 56 6.38 13.40 3.28
CA GLY A 56 7.08 13.81 4.50
C GLY A 56 6.16 14.47 5.53
N GLY A 57 4.95 13.93 5.72
CA GLY A 57 4.00 14.41 6.74
C GLY A 57 3.29 15.72 6.39
N LYS A 58 3.36 16.17 5.13
CA LYS A 58 2.70 17.40 4.68
C LYS A 58 2.21 17.30 3.24
N GLN A 59 1.23 18.13 2.92
CA GLN A 59 0.76 18.26 1.54
C GLN A 59 1.77 19.04 0.68
N ALA A 60 2.13 18.48 -0.48
CA ALA A 60 3.11 19.04 -1.42
C ALA A 60 2.51 19.16 -2.83
N ARG A 61 2.75 20.30 -3.50
CA ARG A 61 2.34 20.44 -4.91
C ARG A 61 3.11 19.44 -5.78
N PRO A 62 2.49 18.88 -6.82
CA PRO A 62 3.22 18.08 -7.80
C PRO A 62 4.32 18.94 -8.43
N ASP A 63 5.51 18.37 -8.56
CA ASP A 63 6.65 19.09 -9.12
C ASP A 63 6.41 19.59 -10.55
N SER A 64 5.67 18.82 -11.34
CA SER A 64 5.28 19.16 -12.71
C SER A 64 4.34 20.38 -12.80
N GLY A 65 3.65 20.71 -11.69
CA GLY A 65 2.57 21.69 -11.68
C GLY A 65 1.28 21.21 -12.36
N TYR A 66 1.27 20.05 -13.00
CA TYR A 66 0.10 19.51 -13.67
C TYR A 66 -0.83 18.80 -12.69
N SER A 67 -2.11 18.82 -13.04
CA SER A 67 -3.18 18.13 -12.33
C SER A 67 -4.02 17.32 -13.31
N ARG A 68 -4.62 16.23 -12.82
CA ARG A 68 -5.51 15.35 -13.57
C ARG A 68 -6.93 15.44 -13.04
N PRO A 69 -7.95 15.53 -13.92
CA PRO A 69 -9.34 15.54 -13.48
C PRO A 69 -9.74 14.15 -12.97
N VAL A 70 -10.43 14.11 -11.83
CA VAL A 70 -11.06 12.90 -11.32
C VAL A 70 -12.53 12.92 -11.71
N LEU A 71 -12.97 11.88 -12.41
CA LEU A 71 -14.29 11.81 -13.00
C LEU A 71 -15.19 10.87 -12.21
N SER A 72 -16.46 11.25 -12.07
CA SER A 72 -17.53 10.34 -11.67
C SER A 72 -17.80 9.29 -12.76
N PRO A 73 -18.59 8.24 -12.48
CA PRO A 73 -19.02 7.28 -13.51
C PRO A 73 -19.83 7.92 -14.64
N THR A 74 -20.48 9.06 -14.37
CA THR A 74 -21.25 9.83 -15.37
C THR A 74 -20.39 10.81 -16.17
N GLY A 75 -19.08 10.90 -15.87
CA GLY A 75 -18.15 11.81 -16.54
C GLY A 75 -18.12 13.23 -15.97
N GLN A 76 -18.77 13.47 -14.83
CA GLN A 76 -18.70 14.74 -14.10
C GLN A 76 -17.35 14.88 -13.40
N VAL A 77 -16.73 16.06 -13.46
CA VAL A 77 -15.50 16.34 -12.72
C VAL A 77 -15.82 16.50 -11.22
N LEU A 78 -15.27 15.63 -10.38
CA LEU A 78 -15.44 15.65 -8.93
C LEU A 78 -14.39 16.56 -8.24
N GLY A 79 -13.20 16.64 -8.83
CA GLY A 79 -12.05 17.38 -8.34
C GLY A 79 -10.84 17.11 -9.24
N GLN A 80 -9.67 17.54 -8.80
CA GLN A 80 -8.41 17.28 -9.47
C GLN A 80 -7.39 16.73 -8.48
N VAL A 81 -6.42 15.95 -8.97
CA VAL A 81 -5.25 15.49 -8.18
C VAL A 81 -3.97 15.88 -8.89
N GLY A 82 -2.86 15.98 -8.18
CA GLY A 82 -1.55 16.22 -8.80
C GLY A 82 -1.17 15.09 -9.76
N ASP A 83 -0.55 15.44 -10.89
CA ASP A 83 0.06 14.47 -11.79
C ASP A 83 1.54 14.29 -11.40
N GLY A 84 1.75 13.37 -10.47
CA GLY A 84 3.06 13.08 -9.91
C GLY A 84 4.05 12.61 -10.97
N ASN A 85 5.31 12.98 -10.78
CA ASN A 85 6.40 12.62 -11.68
C ASN A 85 7.55 11.92 -10.94
N ARG A 86 8.66 11.68 -11.67
CA ARG A 86 9.87 11.09 -11.10
C ARG A 86 10.48 11.89 -9.94
N LYS A 87 10.38 13.22 -9.98
CA LYS A 87 10.89 14.09 -8.90
C LYS A 87 10.02 14.01 -7.66
N ASP A 88 8.69 13.89 -7.80
CA ASP A 88 7.79 13.64 -6.67
C ASP A 88 8.10 12.30 -6.00
N ILE A 89 8.32 11.24 -6.79
CA ILE A 89 8.74 9.93 -6.26
C ILE A 89 10.07 10.03 -5.52
N ARG A 90 11.08 10.68 -6.10
CA ARG A 90 12.36 10.90 -5.42
C ARG A 90 12.17 11.62 -4.09
N ASN A 91 11.40 12.71 -4.06
CA ASN A 91 11.14 13.46 -2.84
C ASN A 91 10.43 12.60 -1.78
N ALA A 92 9.49 11.74 -2.21
CA ALA A 92 8.80 10.79 -1.33
C ALA A 92 9.74 9.72 -0.77
N VAL A 93 10.63 9.17 -1.60
CA VAL A 93 11.63 8.18 -1.16
C VAL A 93 12.65 8.83 -0.23
N GLU A 94 13.09 10.06 -0.49
CA GLU A 94 13.96 10.81 0.43
C GLU A 94 13.30 11.06 1.78
N ALA A 95 11.99 11.36 1.80
CA ALA A 95 11.24 11.49 3.04
C ALA A 95 11.12 10.15 3.78
N ALA A 96 10.85 9.05 3.06
CA ALA A 96 10.80 7.70 3.62
C ALA A 96 12.17 7.23 4.17
N ALA A 97 13.27 7.62 3.52
CA ALA A 97 14.62 7.35 3.98
C ALA A 97 14.93 8.10 5.28
N LYS A 98 14.52 9.38 5.40
CA LYS A 98 14.70 10.18 6.63
C LYS A 98 13.88 9.66 7.82
N ALA A 99 12.79 8.94 7.57
CA ALA A 99 11.95 8.32 8.59
C ALA A 99 12.46 6.93 9.05
N GLU A 100 13.78 6.70 9.01
CA GLU A 100 14.39 5.41 9.37
C GLU A 100 14.11 4.96 10.80
N SER A 101 13.90 5.90 11.73
CA SER A 101 13.57 5.62 13.13
C SER A 101 12.25 4.85 13.31
N TRP A 102 11.37 4.86 12.30
CA TRP A 102 10.17 4.03 12.30
C TRP A 102 10.49 2.53 12.34
N ALA A 103 11.58 2.11 11.68
CA ALA A 103 12.00 0.71 11.63
C ALA A 103 12.46 0.19 13.00
N THR A 104 12.96 1.08 13.87
CA THR A 104 13.43 0.74 15.22
C THR A 104 12.42 1.07 16.31
N THR A 105 11.27 1.65 15.96
CA THR A 105 10.17 1.93 16.87
C THR A 105 9.61 0.60 17.43
N SER A 106 9.12 0.60 18.67
CA SER A 106 8.53 -0.62 19.25
C SER A 106 7.27 -1.04 18.49
N GLY A 107 6.98 -2.35 18.44
CA GLY A 107 5.74 -2.85 17.85
C GLY A 107 4.50 -2.23 18.50
N HIS A 108 4.54 -2.04 19.82
CA HIS A 108 3.47 -1.40 20.59
C HIS A 108 3.22 0.05 20.13
N SER A 109 4.27 0.86 19.98
CA SER A 109 4.13 2.25 19.52
C SER A 109 3.58 2.31 18.09
N ARG A 110 4.00 1.40 17.19
CA ARG A 110 3.41 1.30 15.85
C ARG A 110 1.93 0.90 15.90
N ALA A 111 1.57 -0.02 16.81
CA ALA A 111 0.20 -0.43 17.03
C ALA A 111 -0.68 0.77 17.43
N GLN A 112 -0.24 1.59 18.39
CA GLN A 112 -0.98 2.77 18.85
C GLN A 112 -1.28 3.74 17.71
N ILE A 113 -0.30 4.04 16.85
CA ILE A 113 -0.52 4.94 15.70
C ILE A 113 -1.53 4.35 14.71
N LEU A 114 -1.48 3.04 14.46
CA LEU A 114 -2.46 2.39 13.58
C LEU A 114 -3.86 2.32 14.22
N TYR A 115 -3.96 2.16 15.54
CA TYR A 115 -5.22 2.28 16.28
C TYR A 115 -5.81 3.69 16.14
N TYR A 116 -5.01 4.75 16.36
CA TYR A 116 -5.46 6.13 16.13
C TYR A 116 -5.88 6.37 14.67
N THR A 117 -5.16 5.78 13.72
CA THR A 117 -5.54 5.85 12.29
C THR A 117 -6.90 5.22 12.04
N ALA A 118 -7.20 4.07 12.67
CA ALA A 118 -8.50 3.41 12.57
C ALA A 118 -9.62 4.25 13.19
N GLU A 119 -9.40 4.79 14.39
CA GLU A 119 -10.36 5.63 15.12
C GLU A 119 -10.66 6.93 14.36
N ASN A 120 -9.64 7.60 13.83
CA ASN A 120 -9.79 8.82 13.05
C ASN A 120 -10.47 8.57 11.69
N LEU A 121 -10.24 7.41 11.05
CA LEU A 121 -11.01 7.02 9.87
C LEU A 121 -12.47 6.74 10.25
N SER A 122 -12.73 6.05 11.36
CA SER A 122 -14.06 5.74 11.87
C SER A 122 -14.88 7.01 12.14
N ALA A 123 -14.27 8.01 12.77
CA ALA A 123 -14.89 9.31 13.01
C ALA A 123 -15.35 10.03 11.73
N ARG A 124 -14.72 9.73 10.59
CA ARG A 124 -15.03 10.30 9.27
C ARG A 124 -15.70 9.29 8.32
N ALA A 125 -16.17 8.14 8.80
CA ALA A 125 -16.64 7.04 7.95
C ALA A 125 -17.70 7.47 6.92
N ALA A 126 -18.70 8.25 7.35
CA ALA A 126 -19.77 8.73 6.47
C ALA A 126 -19.26 9.67 5.35
N GLU A 127 -18.20 10.43 5.61
CA GLU A 127 -17.55 11.29 4.61
C GLU A 127 -16.85 10.44 3.54
N PHE A 128 -16.05 9.45 3.96
CA PHE A 128 -15.36 8.53 3.05
C PHE A 128 -16.36 7.72 2.22
N ALA A 129 -17.43 7.21 2.83
CA ALA A 129 -18.46 6.48 2.10
C ALA A 129 -19.13 7.35 1.03
N ARG A 130 -19.43 8.61 1.35
CA ARG A 130 -19.95 9.58 0.37
C ARG A 130 -18.95 9.82 -0.76
N ARG A 131 -17.66 9.96 -0.45
CA ARG A 131 -16.61 10.14 -1.47
C ARG A 131 -16.52 8.94 -2.40
N LEU A 132 -16.54 7.73 -1.86
CA LEU A 132 -16.49 6.49 -2.64
C LEU A 132 -17.68 6.40 -3.60
N ARG A 133 -18.91 6.65 -3.12
CA ARG A 133 -20.10 6.67 -3.99
C ARG A 133 -19.97 7.65 -5.15
N GLN A 134 -19.44 8.85 -4.90
CA GLN A 134 -19.27 9.86 -5.95
C GLN A 134 -18.30 9.39 -7.04
N MET A 135 -17.18 8.77 -6.64
CA MET A 135 -16.14 8.31 -7.58
C MET A 135 -16.51 7.03 -8.33
N THR A 136 -17.10 6.06 -7.65
CA THR A 136 -17.27 4.69 -8.18
C THR A 136 -18.69 4.40 -8.63
N GLY A 137 -19.69 5.16 -8.14
CA GLY A 137 -21.11 4.87 -8.35
C GLY A 137 -21.63 3.70 -7.52
N ALA A 138 -20.86 3.24 -6.54
CA ALA A 138 -21.29 2.20 -5.60
C ALA A 138 -22.58 2.61 -4.85
N SER A 139 -23.39 1.62 -4.46
CA SER A 139 -24.52 1.87 -3.58
C SER A 139 -24.05 2.29 -2.18
N THR A 140 -24.94 2.88 -1.39
CA THR A 140 -24.68 3.22 0.03
C THR A 140 -24.13 2.02 0.80
N ALA A 141 -24.82 0.88 0.74
CA ALA A 141 -24.39 -0.32 1.42
C ALA A 141 -23.00 -0.82 0.97
N GLN A 142 -22.66 -0.69 -0.31
CA GLN A 142 -21.34 -1.08 -0.82
C GLN A 142 -20.22 -0.14 -0.34
N ALA A 143 -20.47 1.17 -0.39
CA ALA A 143 -19.50 2.16 0.06
C ALA A 143 -19.28 2.10 1.58
N ASP A 144 -20.36 1.96 2.36
CA ASP A 144 -20.28 1.81 3.81
C ASP A 144 -19.51 0.52 4.18
N LYS A 145 -19.77 -0.57 3.45
CA LYS A 145 -19.03 -1.83 3.63
C LYS A 145 -17.54 -1.69 3.33
N GLU A 146 -17.15 -0.95 2.29
CA GLU A 146 -15.73 -0.72 1.97
C GLU A 146 -15.03 0.08 3.07
N VAL A 147 -15.68 1.13 3.59
CA VAL A 147 -15.15 1.94 4.70
C VAL A 147 -15.00 1.10 5.97
N GLU A 148 -16.05 0.37 6.35
CA GLU A 148 -16.03 -0.49 7.53
C GLU A 148 -14.92 -1.55 7.44
N ALA A 149 -14.78 -2.21 6.29
CA ALA A 149 -13.69 -3.15 6.06
C ALA A 149 -12.31 -2.48 6.16
N SER A 150 -12.17 -1.22 5.72
CA SER A 150 -10.92 -0.46 5.81
C SER A 150 -10.56 -0.13 7.27
N ILE A 151 -11.55 0.22 8.09
CA ILE A 151 -11.38 0.46 9.52
C ILE A 151 -10.95 -0.82 10.23
N GLN A 152 -11.68 -1.92 9.98
CA GLN A 152 -11.34 -3.24 10.52
C GLN A 152 -9.92 -3.65 10.12
N ARG A 153 -9.52 -3.33 8.88
CA ARG A 153 -8.18 -3.65 8.39
C ARG A 153 -7.07 -2.95 9.17
N LEU A 154 -7.26 -1.67 9.49
CA LEU A 154 -6.34 -0.93 10.34
C LEU A 154 -6.27 -1.54 11.74
N PHE A 155 -7.40 -1.89 12.33
CA PHE A 155 -7.44 -2.57 13.63
C PHE A 155 -6.70 -3.91 13.62
N THR A 156 -6.89 -4.74 12.58
CA THR A 156 -6.18 -6.01 12.48
C THR A 156 -4.67 -5.79 12.37
N TYR A 157 -4.20 -4.89 11.51
CA TYR A 157 -2.76 -4.67 11.37
C TYR A 157 -2.13 -3.90 12.52
N ALA A 158 -2.89 -3.07 13.23
CA ALA A 158 -2.50 -2.56 14.53
C ALA A 158 -2.27 -3.71 15.52
N ALA A 159 -3.19 -4.67 15.59
CA ALA A 159 -3.06 -5.84 16.46
C ALA A 159 -1.86 -6.72 16.10
N TRP A 160 -1.48 -6.81 14.82
CA TRP A 160 -0.30 -7.57 14.36
C TRP A 160 1.04 -6.88 14.61
N ALA A 161 1.07 -5.55 14.81
CA ALA A 161 2.31 -4.77 14.87
C ALA A 161 3.29 -5.22 15.97
N ASP A 162 2.79 -5.85 17.03
CA ASP A 162 3.55 -6.41 18.15
C ASP A 162 3.29 -7.91 18.41
N LYS A 163 2.66 -8.63 17.46
CA LYS A 163 2.29 -10.06 17.62
C LYS A 163 2.75 -10.95 16.46
N PHE A 164 3.59 -10.42 15.57
CA PHE A 164 4.16 -11.19 14.47
C PHE A 164 5.53 -11.78 14.84
N ASP A 165 5.51 -12.71 15.79
CA ASP A 165 6.70 -13.30 16.39
C ASP A 165 7.56 -14.05 15.38
N GLY A 166 8.87 -14.06 15.65
CA GLY A 166 9.82 -14.94 14.98
C GLY A 166 9.71 -16.39 15.45
N ALA A 167 10.70 -17.21 15.11
CA ALA A 167 10.79 -18.60 15.55
C ALA A 167 12.14 -18.88 16.22
N VAL A 168 12.16 -19.88 17.12
CA VAL A 168 13.39 -20.46 17.67
C VAL A 168 13.54 -21.86 17.08
N HIS A 169 14.65 -22.09 16.39
CA HIS A 169 14.98 -23.39 15.81
C HIS A 169 16.13 -24.03 16.58
N ASP A 170 16.05 -25.36 16.73
CA ASP A 170 17.05 -26.19 17.40
C ASP A 170 17.87 -26.97 16.35
N PRO A 171 19.05 -26.46 15.95
CA PRO A 171 19.91 -27.13 14.97
C PRO A 171 20.70 -28.27 15.61
N PRO A 172 21.24 -29.24 14.83
CA PRO A 172 22.16 -30.26 15.32
C PRO A 172 23.58 -29.72 15.63
N LEU A 173 23.68 -28.46 16.05
CA LEU A 173 24.90 -27.73 16.40
C LEU A 173 24.68 -27.09 17.77
N ARG A 174 25.78 -26.77 18.48
CA ARG A 174 25.68 -26.12 19.80
C ARG A 174 24.98 -24.75 19.69
N GLY A 175 23.81 -24.62 20.29
CA GLY A 175 23.07 -23.36 20.38
C GLY A 175 21.65 -23.44 19.84
N VAL A 176 21.03 -22.28 19.62
CA VAL A 176 19.74 -22.15 18.93
C VAL A 176 19.83 -21.07 17.85
N VAL A 177 18.90 -21.11 16.90
CA VAL A 177 18.77 -20.10 15.85
C VAL A 177 17.49 -19.31 16.07
N LEU A 178 17.60 -18.00 16.28
CA LEU A 178 16.47 -17.09 16.31
C LEU A 178 16.18 -16.61 14.89
N ALA A 179 15.08 -17.07 14.30
CA ALA A 179 14.56 -16.60 13.02
C ALA A 179 13.68 -15.37 13.27
N MET A 180 14.31 -14.19 13.29
CA MET A 180 13.67 -12.92 13.62
C MET A 180 13.06 -12.26 12.38
N HIS A 181 11.90 -11.61 12.54
CA HIS A 181 11.33 -10.76 11.50
C HIS A 181 11.88 -9.34 11.59
N GLU A 182 12.44 -8.84 10.50
CA GLU A 182 12.87 -7.45 10.32
C GLU A 182 12.07 -6.79 9.18
N PRO A 183 11.83 -5.46 9.22
CA PRO A 183 11.23 -4.75 8.09
C PRO A 183 12.06 -4.92 6.80
N GLN A 184 11.41 -4.73 5.65
CA GLN A 184 12.12 -4.55 4.37
C GLN A 184 12.91 -3.25 4.36
N GLY A 185 12.27 -2.16 4.80
CA GLY A 185 12.82 -0.81 4.72
C GLY A 185 11.82 0.15 4.08
N VAL A 186 12.18 0.72 2.93
CA VAL A 186 11.28 1.53 2.08
C VAL A 186 10.54 0.63 1.10
N VAL A 187 9.22 0.63 1.14
CA VAL A 187 8.35 -0.16 0.25
C VAL A 187 7.62 0.78 -0.70
N GLY A 188 7.86 0.61 -2.00
CA GLY A 188 7.05 1.21 -3.05
C GLY A 188 5.78 0.40 -3.27
N ILE A 189 4.63 1.06 -3.36
CA ILE A 189 3.34 0.39 -3.55
C ILE A 189 2.58 1.09 -4.68
N ALA A 190 2.10 0.32 -5.67
CA ALA A 190 1.16 0.77 -6.67
C ALA A 190 -0.18 0.05 -6.45
N CYS A 191 -1.21 0.80 -6.06
CA CYS A 191 -2.54 0.25 -5.76
C CYS A 191 -3.33 -0.06 -7.04
N PRO A 192 -4.29 -0.98 -6.95
CA PRO A 192 -5.20 -1.21 -8.06
C PRO A 192 -6.32 -0.16 -8.09
N ASP A 193 -7.23 -0.26 -9.06
CA ASP A 193 -8.34 0.69 -9.20
C ASP A 193 -9.61 0.27 -8.46
N GLU A 194 -9.77 -1.02 -8.15
CA GLU A 194 -10.88 -1.51 -7.35
C GLU A 194 -10.70 -1.25 -5.85
N MET A 195 -11.83 -1.09 -5.17
CA MET A 195 -11.91 -0.84 -3.71
C MET A 195 -10.90 0.24 -3.27
N PRO A 196 -10.96 1.45 -3.83
CA PRO A 196 -9.86 2.42 -3.77
C PRO A 196 -9.46 2.86 -2.36
N LEU A 197 -10.34 2.75 -1.35
CA LEU A 197 -9.97 2.96 0.04
C LEU A 197 -9.45 1.67 0.69
N LEU A 198 -10.19 0.57 0.52
CA LEU A 198 -9.85 -0.69 1.19
C LEU A 198 -8.54 -1.28 0.66
N SER A 199 -8.31 -1.32 -0.65
CA SER A 199 -7.05 -1.81 -1.22
C SER A 199 -5.86 -0.93 -0.80
N PHE A 200 -6.04 0.39 -0.79
CA PHE A 200 -5.05 1.35 -0.30
C PHE A 200 -4.64 1.05 1.16
N VAL A 201 -5.61 0.96 2.07
CA VAL A 201 -5.38 0.64 3.48
C VAL A 201 -4.78 -0.75 3.66
N SER A 202 -5.31 -1.74 2.93
CA SER A 202 -4.86 -3.13 2.98
C SER A 202 -3.40 -3.31 2.62
N LEU A 203 -2.82 -2.39 1.85
CA LEU A 203 -1.44 -2.45 1.40
C LEU A 203 -0.50 -1.67 2.30
N PHE A 204 -0.82 -0.42 2.67
CA PHE A 204 0.11 0.36 3.50
C PHE A 204 0.10 -0.09 4.97
N ALA A 205 -1.06 -0.46 5.52
CA ALA A 205 -1.19 -0.80 6.94
C ALA A 205 -0.30 -1.98 7.39
N PRO A 206 -0.23 -3.13 6.68
CA PRO A 206 0.67 -4.21 7.08
C PRO A 206 2.14 -3.83 6.92
N ALA A 207 2.48 -3.05 5.88
CA ALA A 207 3.84 -2.57 5.69
C ALA A 207 4.26 -1.67 6.86
N ALA A 208 3.44 -0.69 7.21
CA ALA A 208 3.68 0.21 8.34
C ALA A 208 3.72 -0.53 9.68
N ALA A 209 2.82 -1.49 9.92
CA ALA A 209 2.77 -2.31 11.13
C ALA A 209 4.08 -3.06 11.38
N MET A 210 4.73 -3.54 10.31
CA MET A 210 6.00 -4.25 10.35
C MET A 210 7.23 -3.33 10.38
N GLY A 211 7.04 -2.01 10.48
CA GLY A 211 8.14 -1.03 10.58
C GLY A 211 8.66 -0.52 9.24
N ASN A 212 7.96 -0.78 8.14
CA ASN A 212 8.35 -0.23 6.84
C ASN A 212 7.87 1.22 6.67
N ARG A 213 8.62 1.99 5.88
CA ARG A 213 8.17 3.28 5.36
C ARG A 213 7.65 3.07 3.95
N VAL A 214 6.57 3.75 3.58
CA VAL A 214 5.80 3.45 2.38
C VAL A 214 5.76 4.67 1.46
N VAL A 215 6.03 4.44 0.17
CA VAL A 215 5.69 5.37 -0.91
C VAL A 215 4.62 4.71 -1.76
N ILE A 216 3.39 5.20 -1.64
CA ILE A 216 2.20 4.58 -2.23
C ILE A 216 1.58 5.46 -3.31
N VAL A 217 1.35 4.85 -4.47
CA VAL A 217 0.59 5.41 -5.59
C VAL A 217 -0.83 4.83 -5.48
N PRO A 218 -1.84 5.63 -5.09
CA PRO A 218 -3.20 5.15 -4.91
C PRO A 218 -3.85 4.84 -6.27
N SER A 219 -5.12 4.40 -6.26
CA SER A 219 -5.88 4.17 -7.49
C SER A 219 -5.74 5.36 -8.45
N GLU A 220 -5.35 5.06 -9.68
CA GLU A 220 -5.22 6.08 -10.73
C GLU A 220 -6.59 6.68 -11.07
N ARG A 221 -7.63 5.85 -11.03
CA ARG A 221 -9.00 6.24 -11.43
C ARG A 221 -9.79 6.91 -10.30
N HIS A 222 -9.59 6.47 -9.06
CA HIS A 222 -10.37 6.91 -7.90
C HIS A 222 -9.48 7.39 -6.73
N PRO A 223 -8.57 8.36 -6.95
CA PRO A 223 -7.56 8.73 -5.95
C PRO A 223 -8.10 9.58 -4.79
N LEU A 224 -9.28 10.20 -4.89
CA LEU A 224 -9.72 11.22 -3.91
C LEU A 224 -9.96 10.65 -2.51
N ALA A 225 -10.27 9.35 -2.38
CA ALA A 225 -10.36 8.72 -1.06
C ALA A 225 -8.98 8.70 -0.37
N ALA A 226 -7.91 8.41 -1.11
CA ALA A 226 -6.55 8.47 -0.58
C ALA A 226 -6.12 9.91 -0.26
N THR A 227 -6.60 10.92 -1.01
CA THR A 227 -6.31 12.33 -0.70
C THR A 227 -7.06 12.83 0.53
N ASP A 228 -8.31 12.41 0.74
CA ASP A 228 -9.06 12.73 1.96
C ASP A 228 -8.42 12.07 3.21
N PHE A 229 -7.68 10.97 3.00
CA PHE A 229 -6.93 10.23 4.03
C PHE A 229 -5.71 10.99 4.57
N TYR A 230 -5.26 12.07 3.92
CA TYR A 230 -4.13 12.88 4.40
C TYR A 230 -4.39 13.42 5.81
N GLN A 231 -5.59 13.98 6.01
CA GLN A 231 -6.00 14.47 7.32
C GLN A 231 -6.12 13.33 8.35
N VAL A 232 -6.48 12.11 7.94
CA VAL A 232 -6.51 10.96 8.86
C VAL A 232 -5.09 10.67 9.36
N LEU A 233 -4.09 10.66 8.46
CA LEU A 233 -2.69 10.46 8.84
C LEU A 233 -2.18 11.57 9.76
N GLU A 234 -2.46 12.83 9.43
CA GLU A 234 -2.05 14.00 10.22
C GLU A 234 -2.67 13.97 11.63
N THR A 235 -3.98 13.72 11.75
CA THR A 235 -4.67 13.66 13.05
C THR A 235 -4.29 12.42 13.88
N SER A 236 -3.68 11.41 13.26
CA SER A 236 -3.25 10.18 13.94
C SER A 236 -1.78 10.21 14.38
N ASP A 237 -1.14 11.37 14.29
CA ASP A 237 0.29 11.57 14.60
C ASP A 237 1.21 10.62 13.81
N MET A 238 0.83 10.26 12.58
CA MET A 238 1.67 9.45 11.71
C MET A 238 3.01 10.18 11.49
N PRO A 239 4.18 9.58 11.84
CA PRO A 239 5.43 10.28 11.71
C PRO A 239 5.73 10.67 10.26
N ALA A 240 6.29 11.85 10.08
CA ALA A 240 6.62 12.40 8.78
C ALA A 240 7.49 11.43 7.98
N GLY A 241 7.04 11.04 6.79
CA GLY A 241 7.77 10.15 5.88
C GLY A 241 7.46 8.66 6.05
N VAL A 242 6.69 8.25 7.07
CA VAL A 242 6.27 6.85 7.21
C VAL A 242 5.30 6.46 6.11
N ILE A 243 4.29 7.28 5.82
CA ILE A 243 3.39 7.10 4.69
C ILE A 243 3.52 8.32 3.77
N ASN A 244 3.84 8.08 2.49
CA ASN A 244 3.94 9.10 1.46
C ASN A 244 3.04 8.71 0.30
N ILE A 245 2.16 9.60 -0.14
CA ILE A 245 1.13 9.35 -1.14
C ILE A 245 1.40 10.25 -2.34
N VAL A 246 1.66 9.65 -3.51
CA VAL A 246 1.89 10.35 -4.76
C VAL A 246 0.83 9.93 -5.77
N THR A 247 -0.04 10.84 -6.18
CA THR A 247 -1.06 10.57 -7.21
C THR A 247 -0.46 10.72 -8.61
N GLY A 248 -0.95 9.96 -9.59
CA GLY A 248 -0.49 10.07 -10.98
C GLY A 248 -0.78 8.81 -11.79
N ALA A 249 -0.13 8.68 -12.95
CA ALA A 249 -0.21 7.48 -13.79
C ALA A 249 0.48 6.28 -13.10
N ARG A 250 -0.30 5.24 -12.75
CA ARG A 250 0.16 4.14 -11.89
C ARG A 250 1.40 3.47 -12.45
N ASP A 251 1.33 3.00 -13.69
CA ASP A 251 2.37 2.14 -14.27
C ASP A 251 3.68 2.92 -14.47
N THR A 252 3.60 4.21 -14.83
CA THR A 252 4.76 5.10 -14.96
C THR A 252 5.44 5.36 -13.60
N LEU A 253 4.65 5.61 -12.55
CA LEU A 253 5.18 5.83 -11.21
C LEU A 253 5.68 4.54 -10.57
N ALA A 254 5.00 3.42 -10.81
CA ALA A 254 5.41 2.08 -10.38
C ALA A 254 6.76 1.68 -10.96
N LYS A 255 6.96 1.88 -12.27
CA LYS A 255 8.26 1.67 -12.91
C LYS A 255 9.33 2.57 -12.29
N THR A 256 9.01 3.84 -12.04
CA THR A 256 9.96 4.77 -11.41
C THR A 256 10.35 4.33 -9.99
N LEU A 257 9.40 3.83 -9.20
CA LEU A 257 9.68 3.23 -7.88
C LEU A 257 10.53 1.96 -8.01
N ALA A 258 10.23 1.11 -9.00
CA ALA A 258 10.98 -0.11 -9.26
C ALA A 258 12.41 0.15 -9.75
N GLU A 259 12.69 1.28 -10.41
CA GLU A 259 14.03 1.72 -10.82
C GLU A 259 14.83 2.37 -9.67
N HIS A 260 14.18 2.73 -8.56
CA HIS A 260 14.78 3.58 -7.54
C HIS A 260 15.66 2.76 -6.56
N GLY A 261 16.95 3.09 -6.47
CA GLY A 261 17.94 2.33 -5.67
C GLY A 261 17.75 2.40 -4.14
N ASN A 262 16.95 3.35 -3.64
CA ASN A 262 16.59 3.46 -2.22
C ASN A 262 15.19 2.90 -1.91
N VAL A 263 14.66 2.02 -2.75
CA VAL A 263 13.41 1.27 -2.51
C VAL A 263 13.76 -0.20 -2.34
N ASP A 264 13.49 -0.77 -1.18
CA ASP A 264 13.91 -2.12 -0.81
C ASP A 264 12.95 -3.21 -1.33
N ALA A 265 11.67 -2.84 -1.52
CA ALA A 265 10.67 -3.71 -2.11
C ALA A 265 9.62 -2.93 -2.93
N MET A 266 9.11 -3.53 -4.00
CA MET A 266 8.07 -2.98 -4.85
C MET A 266 6.85 -3.90 -4.89
N TRP A 267 5.70 -3.37 -4.49
CA TRP A 267 4.40 -4.04 -4.52
C TRP A 267 3.58 -3.46 -5.66
N TYR A 268 3.27 -4.26 -6.67
CA TYR A 268 2.52 -3.81 -7.83
C TYR A 268 1.19 -4.54 -7.93
N PHE A 269 0.10 -3.80 -7.74
CA PHE A 269 -1.27 -4.29 -7.80
C PHE A 269 -1.95 -3.62 -8.98
N GLY A 270 -1.99 -4.32 -10.11
CA GLY A 270 -2.39 -3.71 -11.38
C GLY A 270 -2.49 -4.72 -12.51
N PRO A 271 -2.73 -4.30 -13.75
CA PRO A 271 -2.82 -5.19 -14.88
C PRO A 271 -1.48 -5.87 -15.16
N ARG A 272 -1.55 -7.11 -15.67
CA ARG A 272 -0.38 -7.93 -16.00
C ARG A 272 0.61 -7.27 -16.98
N SER A 273 0.14 -6.32 -17.79
CA SER A 273 0.99 -5.53 -18.68
C SER A 273 2.12 -4.78 -17.95
N GLY A 274 1.89 -4.37 -16.70
CA GLY A 274 2.91 -3.66 -15.91
C GLY A 274 3.87 -4.57 -15.15
N PHE A 275 3.64 -5.89 -15.09
CA PHE A 275 4.49 -6.80 -14.32
C PHE A 275 5.90 -6.84 -14.88
N ASN A 276 6.01 -7.00 -16.20
CA ASN A 276 7.30 -7.10 -16.88
C ASN A 276 8.15 -5.84 -16.66
N ASP A 277 7.54 -4.66 -16.72
CA ASP A 277 8.23 -3.40 -16.51
C ASP A 277 8.77 -3.27 -15.08
N VAL A 278 7.95 -3.63 -14.08
CA VAL A 278 8.34 -3.59 -12.66
C VAL A 278 9.43 -4.62 -12.36
N GLU A 279 9.25 -5.87 -12.80
CA GLU A 279 10.20 -6.94 -12.53
C GLU A 279 11.54 -6.71 -13.24
N THR A 280 11.51 -6.26 -14.51
CA THR A 280 12.72 -5.91 -15.25
C THR A 280 13.46 -4.74 -14.60
N ALA A 281 12.74 -3.69 -14.20
CA ALA A 281 13.35 -2.55 -13.51
C ALA A 281 13.97 -2.93 -12.16
N SER A 282 13.34 -3.84 -11.41
CA SER A 282 13.82 -4.31 -10.11
C SER A 282 15.15 -5.08 -10.18
N ALA A 283 15.49 -5.64 -11.35
CA ALA A 283 16.68 -6.46 -11.52
C ALA A 283 18.00 -5.67 -11.34
N ALA A 284 17.97 -4.34 -11.45
CA ALA A 284 19.15 -3.49 -11.32
C ALA A 284 19.79 -3.53 -9.92
N ASP A 285 18.99 -3.71 -8.86
CA ASP A 285 19.46 -3.82 -7.47
C ASP A 285 18.91 -5.04 -6.73
N LEU A 286 18.14 -5.89 -7.43
CA LEU A 286 17.53 -7.10 -6.89
C LEU A 286 16.55 -6.82 -5.74
N LYS A 287 15.86 -5.66 -5.74
CA LYS A 287 14.79 -5.40 -4.78
C LYS A 287 13.67 -6.45 -4.91
N ARG A 288 13.00 -6.77 -3.81
CA ARG A 288 11.91 -7.75 -3.83
C ARG A 288 10.70 -7.18 -4.56
N THR A 289 10.10 -7.96 -5.45
CA THR A 289 8.83 -7.60 -6.10
C THR A 289 7.68 -8.47 -5.60
N TRP A 290 6.50 -7.87 -5.52
CA TRP A 290 5.24 -8.60 -5.34
C TRP A 290 4.21 -8.06 -6.33
N CYS A 291 4.06 -8.76 -7.46
CA CYS A 291 3.13 -8.42 -8.52
C CYS A 291 1.84 -9.24 -8.36
N VAL A 292 0.71 -8.54 -8.23
CA VAL A 292 -0.62 -9.15 -8.17
C VAL A 292 -1.52 -8.47 -9.17
N GLU A 293 -2.32 -9.27 -9.87
CA GLU A 293 -3.28 -8.74 -10.82
C GLU A 293 -4.44 -8.16 -10.01
N GLY A 294 -4.71 -6.85 -10.15
CA GLY A 294 -5.57 -6.12 -9.20
C GLY A 294 -6.89 -6.84 -8.89
N ASP A 295 -7.64 -7.20 -9.92
CA ASP A 295 -8.97 -7.81 -9.80
C ASP A 295 -8.98 -9.24 -9.22
N ARG A 296 -7.81 -9.85 -8.99
CA ARG A 296 -7.70 -11.22 -8.49
C ARG A 296 -7.75 -11.32 -6.96
N LEU A 297 -7.52 -10.24 -6.23
CA LEU A 297 -7.56 -10.30 -4.77
C LEU A 297 -8.97 -10.05 -4.24
N PRO A 298 -9.56 -11.01 -3.50
CA PRO A 298 -10.83 -10.80 -2.82
C PRO A 298 -10.59 -9.91 -1.59
N TRP A 299 -10.61 -8.59 -1.77
CA TRP A 299 -10.29 -7.61 -0.72
C TRP A 299 -11.11 -7.75 0.57
N PHE A 300 -12.32 -8.31 0.52
CA PHE A 300 -13.15 -8.58 1.70
C PHE A 300 -12.86 -9.92 2.39
N ASP A 301 -12.05 -10.80 1.80
CA ASP A 301 -11.65 -12.05 2.42
C ASP A 301 -10.58 -11.77 3.48
N THR A 302 -10.82 -12.23 4.71
CA THR A 302 -9.94 -11.95 5.85
C THR A 302 -8.65 -12.78 5.86
N ILE A 303 -8.46 -13.65 4.86
CA ILE A 303 -7.28 -14.52 4.75
C ILE A 303 -6.48 -14.25 3.47
N GLU A 304 -7.13 -13.90 2.37
CA GLU A 304 -6.49 -13.54 1.09
C GLU A 304 -6.42 -12.03 0.88
N GLY A 305 -7.52 -11.34 1.14
CA GLY A 305 -7.56 -9.88 1.11
C GLY A 305 -6.77 -9.29 2.27
N GLU A 306 -6.79 -9.94 3.43
CA GLU A 306 -6.15 -9.60 4.71
C GLU A 306 -5.28 -10.75 5.21
N GLY A 307 -4.24 -10.46 5.99
CA GLY A 307 -3.58 -11.48 6.81
C GLY A 307 -2.09 -11.69 6.56
N ARG A 308 -1.60 -12.87 6.96
CA ARG A 308 -0.16 -13.17 7.14
C ARG A 308 0.66 -13.09 5.86
N GLN A 309 0.05 -13.19 4.67
CA GLN A 309 0.79 -13.01 3.42
C GLN A 309 1.36 -11.59 3.31
N PHE A 310 0.58 -10.57 3.61
CA PHE A 310 1.05 -9.18 3.58
C PHE A 310 2.17 -8.94 4.58
N LEU A 311 2.06 -9.52 5.79
CA LEU A 311 3.11 -9.44 6.81
C LEU A 311 4.41 -10.08 6.32
N ARG A 312 4.36 -11.24 5.65
CA ARG A 312 5.54 -11.91 5.06
C ARG A 312 6.16 -11.14 3.89
N HIS A 313 5.36 -10.44 3.09
CA HIS A 313 5.92 -9.54 2.07
C HIS A 313 6.49 -8.25 2.68
N ALA A 314 6.02 -7.86 3.87
CA ALA A 314 6.48 -6.71 4.62
C ALA A 314 7.70 -7.01 5.53
N THR A 315 8.07 -8.26 5.72
CA THR A 315 9.20 -8.67 6.56
C THR A 315 10.21 -9.55 5.83
N GLN A 316 11.42 -9.57 6.36
CA GLN A 316 12.49 -10.49 6.01
C GLN A 316 12.89 -11.26 7.25
N VAL A 317 13.37 -12.49 7.05
CA VAL A 317 13.83 -13.34 8.14
C VAL A 317 15.33 -13.17 8.30
N LYS A 318 15.77 -12.87 9.52
CA LYS A 318 17.19 -12.87 9.89
C LYS A 318 17.43 -13.94 10.94
N ASN A 319 18.31 -14.88 10.59
CA ASN A 319 18.70 -15.97 11.47
C ASN A 319 19.89 -15.54 12.32
N ILE A 320 19.69 -15.49 13.64
CA ILE A 320 20.71 -15.14 14.62
C ILE A 320 21.08 -16.39 15.39
N TRP A 321 22.31 -16.87 15.21
CA TRP A 321 22.83 -18.06 15.88
C TRP A 321 23.41 -17.64 17.23
N ILE A 322 22.90 -18.22 18.32
CA ILE A 322 23.36 -17.90 19.67
C ILE A 322 23.72 -19.18 20.44
N PRO A 323 24.75 -19.13 21.30
CA PRO A 323 25.00 -20.22 22.24
C PRO A 323 23.78 -20.46 23.13
N TYR A 324 23.48 -21.73 23.39
CA TYR A 324 22.40 -22.19 24.25
C TYR A 324 22.86 -23.48 24.93
N GLY A 325 22.49 -23.66 26.20
CA GLY A 325 23.10 -24.65 27.10
C GLY A 325 22.18 -25.79 27.53
N ALA A 326 21.03 -25.94 26.89
CA ALA A 326 20.16 -27.11 27.07
C ALA A 326 20.76 -28.36 26.43
#